data_AF-A0A921LN67-F1
#
_entry.id   AF-A0A921LN67-F1
#
_cell.length_a   1.000
_cell.length_b   1.000
_cell.length_c   1.000
_cell.angle_alpha   90.00
_cell.angle_beta   90.00
_cell.angle_gamma   90.00
#
_symmetry.space_group_name_H-M   'P 1'
#
loop_
_entity.id
_entity.type
_entity.pdbx_description
1 polymer ?
#
loop_
_entity_poly.entity_id
_entity_poly.type
_entity_poly.pdbx_seq_one_letter_code
_entity_poly.pdbx_strand_id
1 'polypeptide(L)' 'DHLQRAVDILLAAGKAEHTPCAVVRNIGRPGQDAEFYTLETLRDASVDMFTTVFIGSSTTVQEGGWLITPRGYHKP' A
#
# COMPACT_ATOMS: atom_id res chain seq x y z
N ASP A 1 6.98 14.91 -1.98
CA ASP A 1 7.84 14.79 -3.15
C ASP A 1 8.35 13.36 -3.40
N HIS A 2 9.16 12.75 -2.53
CA HIS A 2 9.69 11.39 -2.79
C HIS A 2 8.61 10.29 -2.91
N LEU A 3 7.58 10.29 -2.06
CA LEU A 3 6.49 9.33 -2.16
C LEU A 3 5.72 9.48 -3.48
N GLN A 4 5.34 10.72 -3.81
CA GLN A 4 4.67 11.04 -5.08
C GLN A 4 5.47 10.53 -6.28
N ARG A 5 6.78 10.81 -6.32
CA ARG A 5 7.65 10.33 -7.39
C ARG A 5 7.73 8.79 -7.44
N ALA A 6 7.78 8.12 -6.30
CA ALA A 6 7.80 6.65 -6.26
C ALA A 6 6.49 6.05 -6.80
N VAL A 7 5.34 6.64 -6.42
CA VAL A 7 4.03 6.27 -6.96
C VAL A 7 3.99 6.48 -8.48
N ASP A 8 4.41 7.65 -8.96
CA ASP A 8 4.44 7.98 -10.39
C ASP A 8 5.30 6.98 -11.19
N ILE A 9 6.45 6.56 -10.63
CA ILE A 9 7.31 5.52 -11.24
C ILE A 9 6.60 4.16 -11.31
N LEU A 10 5.93 3.74 -10.22
CA LEU A 10 5.21 2.46 -10.18
C LEU A 10 4.05 2.42 -11.17
N LEU A 11 3.30 3.52 -11.29
CA LEU A 11 2.23 3.68 -12.26
C LEU A 11 2.77 3.64 -13.69
N ALA A 12 3.84 4.38 -13.98
CA ALA A 12 4.50 4.35 -15.29
C ALA A 12 5.08 2.97 -15.64
N ALA A 13 5.47 2.18 -14.64
CA ALA A 13 5.92 0.81 -14.81
C ALA A 13 4.77 -0.22 -15.00
N GLY A 14 3.51 0.24 -15.08
CA GLY A 14 2.35 -0.59 -15.39
C GLY A 14 1.64 -1.18 -14.17
N LYS A 15 1.93 -0.69 -12.96
CA LYS A 15 1.17 -1.07 -11.77
C LYS A 15 -0.21 -0.42 -11.79
N ALA A 16 -1.25 -1.17 -11.43
CA ALA A 16 -2.61 -0.67 -11.49
C ALA A 16 -2.88 0.41 -10.42
N GLU A 17 -3.57 1.49 -10.81
CA GLU A 17 -3.97 2.60 -9.93
C GLU A 17 -4.72 2.14 -8.68
N HIS A 18 -5.62 1.17 -8.84
CA HIS A 18 -6.40 0.57 -7.77
C HIS A 18 -5.64 -0.46 -6.91
N THR A 19 -4.32 -0.63 -7.12
CA THR A 19 -3.53 -1.58 -6.32
C THR A 19 -3.65 -1.22 -4.83
N PRO A 20 -4.10 -2.14 -3.96
CA PRO A 20 -4.19 -1.86 -2.54
C PRO A 20 -2.83 -1.57 -1.91
N CYS A 21 -2.78 -0.49 -1.14
CA CYS A 21 -1.60 -0.02 -0.43
C CYS A 21 -1.96 0.27 1.04
N ALA A 22 -0.94 0.32 1.89
CA ALA A 22 -1.12 0.71 3.28
C ALA A 22 0.04 1.57 3.77
N VAL A 23 -0.27 2.46 4.69
CA VAL A 23 0.68 3.29 5.41
C VAL A 23 0.55 2.90 6.87
N VAL A 24 1.65 2.44 7.48
CA VAL A 24 1.64 2.02 8.88
C VAL A 24 2.71 2.78 9.64
N ARG A 25 2.28 3.54 10.66
CA ARG A 25 3.14 4.36 11.50
C ARG A 25 3.42 3.66 12.81
N ASN A 26 4.61 3.84 13.37
CA ASN A 26 5.03 3.28 14.65
C ASN A 26 4.88 1.74 14.75
N ILE A 27 5.18 1.01 13.67
CA ILE A 27 5.08 -0.46 13.67
C ILE A 27 5.83 -1.07 14.87
N GLY A 28 5.14 -1.90 15.64
CA GLY A 28 5.67 -2.59 16.81
C GLY A 28 5.92 -1.69 18.03
N ARG A 29 5.38 -0.47 18.06
CA ARG A 29 5.55 0.52 19.14
C ARG A 29 4.21 1.06 19.63
N PRO A 30 4.14 1.65 20.84
CA PRO A 30 2.94 2.33 21.31
C PRO A 30 2.46 3.40 20.32
N GLY A 31 1.15 3.45 20.08
CA GLY A 31 0.55 4.38 19.11
C GLY A 31 0.75 3.96 17.65
N GLN A 32 0.89 2.65 17.39
CA GLN A 32 0.80 2.10 16.04
C GLN A 32 -0.56 2.42 15.43
N ASP A 33 -0.54 2.86 14.17
CA ASP A 33 -1.75 3.17 13.42
C ASP A 33 -1.56 2.78 11.95
N ALA A 34 -2.65 2.36 11.30
CA ALA A 34 -2.65 1.85 9.94
C ALA A 34 -3.77 2.47 9.11
N GLU A 35 -3.40 2.99 7.95
CA GLU A 35 -4.31 3.57 6.97
C GLU A 35 -4.16 2.86 5.63
N PHE A 36 -5.27 2.73 4.91
CA PHE A 36 -5.33 2.02 3.63
C PHE A 36 -5.62 2.97 2.49
N TYR A 37 -4.97 2.71 1.35
CA TYR A 37 -5.02 3.55 0.16
C TYR A 37 -5.10 2.66 -1.09
N THR A 38 -5.54 3.23 -2.20
CA THR A 38 -5.14 2.75 -3.53
C THR A 38 -3.78 3.35 -3.90
N LEU A 39 -3.05 2.78 -4.86
CA LEU A 39 -1.78 3.31 -5.32
C LEU A 39 -1.91 4.77 -5.83
N GLU A 40 -3.01 5.09 -6.51
CA GLU A 40 -3.31 6.46 -6.93
C GLU A 40 -3.46 7.40 -5.71
N THR A 41 -4.31 7.06 -4.75
CA THR A 41 -4.54 7.91 -3.57
C THR A 41 -3.35 7.97 -2.61
N LEU A 42 -2.48 6.95 -2.61
CA LEU A 42 -1.26 6.92 -1.82
C LEU A 42 -0.31 8.06 -2.21
N ARG A 43 -0.40 8.52 -3.46
CA ARG A 43 0.39 9.64 -3.98
C ARG A 43 0.39 10.84 -3.04
N ASP A 44 -0.78 11.16 -2.47
CA ASP A 44 -0.98 12.34 -1.64
C ASP A 44 -1.02 12.03 -0.13
N ALA A 45 -0.65 10.80 0.26
CA ALA A 45 -0.59 10.42 1.67
C ALA A 45 0.51 11.18 2.42
N SER A 46 0.21 11.58 3.65
CA SER A 46 1.19 12.19 4.55
C SER A 46 2.00 11.10 5.25
N VAL A 47 3.32 11.11 5.06
CA VAL A 47 4.24 10.13 5.66
C VAL A 47 5.41 10.81 6.36
N ASP A 48 5.90 10.19 7.43
CA ASP A 48 7.05 10.64 8.20
C ASP A 48 8.12 9.54 8.35
N MET A 49 9.17 9.80 9.15
CA MET A 49 10.25 8.84 9.37
C MET A 49 9.85 7.59 10.19
N PHE A 50 8.69 7.59 10.82
CA PHE A 50 8.15 6.45 11.58
C PHE A 50 7.16 5.63 10.75
N THR A 51 7.06 5.94 9.46
CA THR A 51 6.07 5.38 8.56
C THR A 51 6.70 4.37 7.61
N THR A 52 6.06 3.20 7.50
CA THR A 52 6.37 2.20 6.47
C THR A 52 5.22 2.12 5.49
N VAL A 53 5.53 2.21 4.20
CA VAL A 53 4.57 2.09 3.10
C VAL A 53 4.60 0.67 2.53
N PHE A 54 3.44 0.04 2.44
CA PHE A 54 3.24 -1.26 1.81
C PHE A 54 2.52 -1.09 0.48
N ILE A 55 3.08 -1.68 -0.57
CA ILE A 55 2.46 -1.73 -1.90
C ILE A 55 2.08 -3.17 -2.18
N GLY A 56 0.78 -3.43 -2.39
CA GLY A 56 0.29 -4.76 -2.75
C GLY A 56 0.84 -5.28 -4.08
N SER A 57 0.78 -6.57 -4.31
CA SER A 57 1.02 -7.19 -5.61
C SER A 57 -0.20 -7.01 -6.53
N SER A 58 -0.15 -7.56 -7.75
CA SER A 58 -1.29 -7.58 -8.68
C SER A 58 -2.47 -8.43 -8.20
N THR A 59 -2.25 -9.30 -7.20
CA THR A 59 -3.29 -10.16 -6.62
C THR A 59 -3.64 -9.79 -5.19
N THR A 60 -3.05 -8.72 -4.64
CA THR A 60 -3.42 -8.23 -3.31
C THR A 60 -4.82 -7.62 -3.34
N VAL A 61 -5.62 -7.96 -2.33
CA VAL A 61 -6.94 -7.38 -2.06
C VAL A 61 -6.95 -6.76 -0.67
N GLN A 62 -7.83 -5.78 -0.45
CA GLN A 62 -8.11 -5.28 0.89
C GLN A 62 -9.41 -5.92 1.41
N GLU A 63 -9.32 -6.67 2.49
CA GLU A 63 -10.48 -7.37 3.07
C GLU A 63 -10.37 -7.40 4.60
N GLY A 64 -11.48 -7.10 5.29
CA GLY A 64 -11.54 -7.15 6.75
C GLY A 64 -10.55 -6.23 7.48
N GLY A 65 -10.10 -5.15 6.84
CA GLY A 65 -9.06 -4.27 7.40
C GLY A 65 -7.63 -4.82 7.23
N TRP A 66 -7.41 -5.73 6.28
CA TRP A 66 -6.10 -6.31 5.99
C TRP A 66 -5.77 -6.21 4.50
N LEU A 67 -4.47 -6.10 4.18
CA LEU A 67 -3.99 -6.41 2.84
C LEU A 67 -3.69 -7.90 2.76
N ILE A 68 -4.43 -8.61 1.92
CA ILE A 68 -4.32 -10.06 1.76
C ILE A 68 -3.84 -10.35 0.35
N THR A 69 -2.79 -11.15 0.22
CA THR A 69 -2.35 -11.68 -1.08
C THR A 69 -2.64 -13.17 -1.10
N PRO A 70 -3.72 -13.62 -1.76
CA PRO A 70 -4.05 -15.02 -1.85
C PRO A 70 -2.90 -15.80 -2.49
N ARG A 71 -2.62 -16.99 -1.96
CA ARG A 71 -1.68 -17.90 -2.61
C ARG A 71 -2.36 -18.52 -3.83
N GLY A 72 -1.68 -18.51 -4.97
CA GLY A 72 -2.22 -18.90 -6.29
C GLY A 72 -2.63 -20.36 -6.47
N TYR A 73 -2.77 -21.15 -5.39
CA TYR A 73 -3.30 -22.51 -5.43
C TYR A 73 -4.82 -22.55 -5.60
N HIS A 74 -5.50 -21.43 -5.34
CA HIS A 74 -6.93 -21.25 -5.64
C HIS A 74 -7.07 -20.28 -6.81
N LYS A 75 -6.80 -20.78 -8.02
CA LYS A 75 -7.46 -20.23 -9.20
C LYS A 75 -8.75 -21.03 -9.41
N PRO A 76 -9.89 -20.38 -9.70
CA PRO A 76 -11.06 -21.11 -10.19
C PRO A 76 -10.74 -21.84 -11.50
#